data_AF-A0A973G293-F1
#
_entry.id   AF-A0A973G293-F1
#
_cell.length_a   1.000
_cell.length_b   1.000
_cell.length_c   1.000
_cell.angle_alpha   90.00
_cell.angle_beta   90.00
_cell.angle_gamma   90.00
#
_symmetry.space_group_name_H-M   'P 1'
#
loop_
_entity.id
_entity.type
_entity.pdbx_description
1 polymer ?
#
loop_
_entity_poly.entity_id
_entity_poly.type
_entity_poly.pdbx_seq_one_letter_code
_entity_poly.pdbx_strand_id
1 'polypeptide(L)'
;GETPAMFADTGIPLLFKSCYKFGADKKRMVVKVAGGASILDDSNFFRIGQKNITAMKKLFWKNNVLVNGEDTGSNYNRTMYVNVSNGKILVKTAHNGVRELA
;
A
#
# COMPACT_ATOMS: atom_id res chain seq x y z
N GLY A 1 22.67 7.52 -5.70
CA GLY A 1 21.53 8.38 -5.31
C GLY A 1 20.48 7.51 -4.69
N GLU A 2 19.97 7.87 -3.52
CA GLU A 2 19.00 7.07 -2.76
C GLU A 2 17.64 6.99 -3.47
N THR A 3 16.96 5.86 -3.34
CA THR A 3 15.61 5.59 -3.87
C THR A 3 14.61 5.56 -2.71
N PRO A 4 14.22 6.71 -2.13
CA PRO A 4 13.38 6.76 -0.93
C PRO A 4 12.01 6.10 -1.14
N ALA A 5 11.52 6.00 -2.37
CA ALA A 5 10.26 5.30 -2.67
C ALA A 5 10.36 3.76 -2.54
N MET A 6 11.57 3.19 -2.42
CA MET A 6 11.79 1.75 -2.34
C MET A 6 11.43 1.17 -0.96
N PHE A 7 11.63 1.93 0.11
CA PHE A 7 11.41 1.46 1.49
C PHE A 7 10.14 2.07 2.10
N ALA A 8 9.41 1.28 2.89
CA ALA A 8 8.12 1.70 3.44
C ALA A 8 8.26 2.90 4.41
N ASP A 9 9.33 2.96 5.19
CA ASP A 9 9.62 4.01 6.17
C ASP A 9 10.01 5.36 5.56
N THR A 10 10.44 5.39 4.31
CA THR A 10 10.80 6.62 3.59
C THR A 10 9.79 6.95 2.49
N GLY A 11 9.32 5.95 1.75
CA GLY A 11 8.40 6.11 0.62
C GLY A 11 7.00 6.51 1.04
N ILE A 12 6.46 5.89 2.10
CA ILE A 12 5.11 6.24 2.59
C ILE A 12 5.08 7.69 3.11
N PRO A 13 6.00 8.13 3.99
CA PRO A 13 6.02 9.53 4.40
C PRO A 13 6.24 10.49 3.23
N LEU A 14 7.07 10.13 2.25
CA LEU A 14 7.29 10.96 1.05
C LEU A 14 6.01 11.13 0.24
N LEU A 15 5.23 10.06 0.04
CA LEU A 15 3.95 10.09 -0.65
C LEU A 15 2.97 11.04 0.05
N PHE A 16 2.75 10.87 1.35
CA PHE A 16 1.83 11.72 2.11
C PHE A 16 2.27 13.19 2.11
N LYS A 17 3.57 13.47 2.36
CA LYS A 17 4.11 14.84 2.28
C LYS A 17 3.90 15.46 0.90
N SER A 18 4.03 14.67 -0.17
CA SER A 18 3.77 15.15 -1.53
C SER A 18 2.30 15.48 -1.74
N CYS A 19 1.38 14.61 -1.29
CA CYS A 19 -0.05 14.90 -1.32
C CYS A 19 -0.40 16.19 -0.56
N TYR A 20 0.17 16.39 0.63
CA TYR A 20 -0.05 17.61 1.43
C TYR A 20 0.43 18.88 0.71
N LYS A 21 1.57 18.81 0.00
CA LYS A 21 2.06 19.92 -0.83
C LYS A 21 1.08 20.32 -1.94
N PHE A 22 0.29 19.37 -2.44
CA PHE A 22 -0.77 19.62 -3.42
C PHE A 22 -2.14 19.93 -2.78
N GLY A 23 -2.18 20.24 -1.47
CA GLY A 23 -3.40 20.67 -0.77
C GLY A 23 -4.26 19.53 -0.23
N ALA A 24 -3.76 18.29 -0.19
CA ALA A 24 -4.47 17.20 0.49
C ALA A 24 -4.58 17.50 1.99
N ASP A 25 -5.79 17.35 2.53
CA ASP A 25 -6.05 17.40 3.96
C ASP A 25 -6.10 15.98 4.51
N LYS A 26 -5.19 15.66 5.43
CA LYS A 26 -5.09 14.36 6.09
C LYS A 26 -6.43 13.84 6.63
N LYS A 27 -7.28 14.72 7.16
CA LYS A 27 -8.59 14.33 7.72
C LYS A 27 -9.60 13.89 6.65
N ARG A 28 -9.38 14.29 5.40
CA ARG A 28 -10.23 13.98 4.24
C ARG A 28 -9.61 12.94 3.31
N MET A 29 -8.42 12.44 3.62
CA MET A 29 -7.76 11.44 2.80
C MET A 29 -8.45 10.08 2.94
N VAL A 30 -8.71 9.45 1.80
CA VAL A 30 -9.05 8.02 1.73
C VAL A 30 -7.76 7.26 1.45
N VAL A 31 -7.39 6.35 2.34
CA VAL A 31 -6.14 5.60 2.27
C VAL A 31 -6.47 4.14 2.00
N LYS A 32 -5.99 3.61 0.88
CA LYS A 32 -6.13 2.18 0.55
C LYS A 32 -4.77 1.56 0.30
N VAL A 33 -4.61 0.30 0.67
CA VAL A 33 -3.32 -0.39 0.62
C VAL A 33 -3.44 -1.74 -0.05
N ALA A 34 -2.40 -2.06 -0.81
CA ALA A 34 -2.45 -3.06 -1.83
C ALA A 34 -1.04 -3.64 -2.04
N GLY A 35 -0.80 -4.92 -1.75
CA GLY A 35 0.49 -5.58 -2.03
C GLY A 35 1.08 -6.37 -0.85
N GLY A 36 2.41 -6.51 -0.82
CA GLY A 36 3.08 -7.27 0.25
C GLY A 36 2.87 -8.78 0.18
N ALA A 37 2.67 -9.32 -1.02
CA ALA A 37 2.60 -10.77 -1.24
C ALA A 37 3.94 -11.46 -0.93
N SER A 38 3.84 -12.69 -0.45
CA SER A 38 4.99 -13.60 -0.24
C SER A 38 4.95 -14.68 -1.32
N ILE A 39 5.55 -14.37 -2.47
CA ILE A 39 5.60 -15.25 -3.64
C ILE A 39 6.91 -16.03 -3.55
N LEU A 40 6.86 -17.37 -3.55
CA LEU A 40 8.01 -18.32 -3.50
C LEU A 40 8.68 -18.57 -2.13
N ASP A 41 8.00 -18.36 -1.00
CA ASP A 41 8.61 -18.51 0.34
C ASP A 41 8.15 -19.78 1.08
N ASP A 42 8.37 -20.97 0.51
CA ASP A 42 8.11 -22.25 1.19
C ASP A 42 9.02 -22.45 2.43
N SER A 43 10.16 -21.76 2.48
CA SER A 43 11.14 -21.82 3.58
C SER A 43 11.04 -20.67 4.60
N ASN A 44 10.08 -19.74 4.45
CA ASN A 44 9.88 -18.57 5.32
C ASN A 44 11.12 -17.66 5.48
N PHE A 45 12.12 -17.76 4.60
CA PHE A 45 13.41 -17.08 4.76
C PHE A 45 13.33 -15.59 4.41
N PHE A 46 12.45 -15.20 3.48
CA PHE A 46 12.33 -13.82 3.01
C PHE A 46 10.90 -13.28 3.12
N ARG A 47 10.46 -13.05 4.35
CA ARG A 47 9.17 -12.41 4.70
C ARG A 47 9.14 -10.89 4.42
N ILE A 48 9.64 -10.45 3.27
CA ILE A 48 9.74 -9.02 2.89
C ILE A 48 8.34 -8.40 2.82
N GLY A 49 7.37 -9.09 2.22
CA GLY A 49 5.97 -8.65 2.18
C GLY A 49 5.40 -8.36 3.57
N GLN A 50 5.56 -9.30 4.50
CA GLN A 50 5.11 -9.15 5.88
C GLN A 50 5.85 -8.01 6.62
N LYS A 51 7.15 -7.86 6.41
CA LYS A 51 7.95 -6.76 6.98
C LYS A 51 7.45 -5.40 6.49
N ASN A 52 7.16 -5.27 5.19
CA ASN A 52 6.61 -4.06 4.60
C ASN A 52 5.23 -3.73 5.16
N ILE A 53 4.34 -4.72 5.25
CA ILE A 53 3.01 -4.55 5.87
C ILE A 53 3.14 -4.10 7.32
N THR A 54 4.04 -4.73 8.08
CA THR A 54 4.27 -4.39 9.50
C THR A 54 4.82 -2.98 9.67
N ALA A 55 5.80 -2.57 8.85
CA ALA A 55 6.36 -1.22 8.88
C ALA A 55 5.29 -0.17 8.52
N MET A 56 4.51 -0.42 7.47
CA MET A 56 3.40 0.43 7.04
C MET A 56 2.34 0.58 8.15
N LYS A 57 1.90 -0.52 8.77
CA LYS A 57 0.93 -0.48 9.89
C LYS A 57 1.46 0.31 11.09
N LYS A 58 2.75 0.14 11.44
CA LYS A 58 3.40 0.94 12.51
C LYS A 58 3.43 2.42 12.17
N LEU A 59 3.75 2.80 10.93
CA LEU A 59 3.76 4.20 10.50
C LEU A 59 2.37 4.81 10.56
N PHE A 60 1.36 4.11 10.06
CA PHE A 60 -0.02 4.58 10.07
C PHE A 60 -0.54 4.75 11.49
N TRP A 61 -0.29 3.78 12.37
CA TRP A 61 -0.66 3.89 13.78
C TRP A 61 0.00 5.10 14.46
N LYS A 62 1.32 5.25 14.33
CA LYS A 62 2.06 6.40 14.90
C LYS A 62 1.57 7.76 14.39
N ASN A 63 0.98 7.78 13.20
CA ASN A 63 0.52 9.00 12.55
C ASN A 63 -1.01 9.13 12.57
N ASN A 64 -1.77 8.31 13.30
CA ASN A 64 -3.24 8.37 13.30
C ASN A 64 -3.84 8.34 11.87
N VAL A 65 -3.33 7.46 11.01
CA VAL A 65 -3.85 7.21 9.66
C VAL A 65 -4.66 5.92 9.69
N LEU A 66 -5.92 6.00 9.28
CA LEU A 66 -6.79 4.83 9.12
C LEU A 66 -6.70 4.30 7.70
N VAL A 67 -6.70 2.98 7.55
CA VAL A 67 -6.80 2.33 6.24
C VAL A 67 -8.29 2.09 5.94
N ASN A 68 -8.78 2.68 4.86
CA ASN A 68 -10.16 2.54 4.40
C ASN A 68 -10.40 1.25 3.63
N GLY A 69 -9.36 0.72 2.96
CA GLY A 69 -9.42 -0.54 2.22
C GLY A 69 -8.06 -1.21 2.15
N GLU A 70 -7.98 -2.52 2.41
CA GLU A 70 -6.73 -3.28 2.40
C GLU A 70 -6.89 -4.57 1.58
N ASP A 71 -5.94 -4.82 0.68
CA ASP A 71 -5.75 -6.11 0.04
C ASP A 71 -4.23 -6.39 0.03
N THR A 72 -3.77 -6.98 1.12
CA THR A 72 -2.35 -7.22 1.38
C THR A 72 -2.04 -8.68 1.71
N GLY A 73 -0.76 -9.04 1.65
CA GLY A 73 -0.31 -10.41 1.91
C GLY A 73 -0.64 -11.34 0.74
N SER A 74 -1.07 -12.57 1.06
CA SER A 74 -1.26 -13.68 0.12
C SER A 74 0.03 -14.17 -0.55
N ASN A 75 -0.08 -15.22 -1.35
CA ASN A 75 1.02 -15.88 -2.05
C ASN A 75 1.00 -15.63 -3.58
N TYR A 76 0.27 -14.61 -4.02
CA TYR A 76 0.12 -14.26 -5.44
C TYR A 76 0.35 -12.78 -5.69
N ASN A 77 0.76 -12.44 -6.92
CA ASN A 77 0.94 -11.06 -7.33
C ASN A 77 -0.39 -10.34 -7.56
N ARG A 78 -0.33 -9.02 -7.53
CA ARG A 78 -1.50 -8.16 -7.67
C ARG A 78 -1.09 -6.91 -8.45
N THR A 79 -1.93 -6.47 -9.39
CA THR A 79 -1.76 -5.19 -10.08
C THR A 79 -2.76 -4.19 -9.51
N MET A 80 -2.28 -3.04 -9.05
CA MET A 80 -3.12 -1.95 -8.56
C MET A 80 -3.31 -0.90 -9.66
N TYR A 81 -4.55 -0.48 -9.88
CA TYR A 81 -4.92 0.62 -10.75
C TYR A 81 -5.51 1.74 -9.90
N VAL A 82 -5.06 2.97 -10.12
CA VAL A 82 -5.59 4.16 -9.44
C VAL A 82 -6.27 5.02 -10.49
N ASN A 83 -7.57 5.20 -10.35
CA ASN A 83 -8.31 6.15 -11.18
C ASN A 83 -8.25 7.53 -10.53
N VAL A 84 -7.47 8.42 -11.13
CA VAL A 84 -7.23 9.77 -10.60
C VAL A 84 -8.47 10.65 -10.68
N SER A 85 -9.40 10.41 -11.61
CA SER A 85 -10.57 11.28 -11.79
C SER A 85 -11.62 11.09 -10.70
N ASN A 86 -11.69 9.92 -10.07
CA ASN A 86 -12.70 9.58 -9.06
C ASN A 86 -12.15 8.91 -7.80
N GLY A 87 -10.84 8.70 -7.70
CA GLY A 87 -10.20 8.09 -6.53
C GLY A 87 -10.44 6.58 -6.39
N LYS A 88 -11.09 5.92 -7.35
CA LYS A 88 -11.31 4.47 -7.30
C LYS A 88 -10.00 3.72 -7.43
N ILE A 89 -9.84 2.68 -6.62
CA ILE A 89 -8.69 1.78 -6.67
C ILE A 89 -9.18 0.41 -7.07
N LEU A 90 -8.63 -0.13 -8.15
CA LEU A 90 -8.90 -1.48 -8.60
C LEU A 90 -7.69 -2.36 -8.34
N VAL A 91 -7.95 -3.62 -7.98
CA VAL A 91 -6.95 -4.65 -7.83
C VAL A 91 -7.25 -5.75 -8.83
N LYS A 92 -6.25 -6.14 -9.59
CA LYS A 92 -6.26 -7.36 -10.41
C LYS A 92 -5.41 -8.44 -9.77
N THR A 93 -5.96 -9.63 -9.58
CA THR A 93 -5.22 -10.82 -9.16
C THR A 93 -5.45 -11.96 -10.16
N ALA A 94 -4.63 -13.01 -10.13
CA ALA A 94 -4.83 -14.18 -10.98
C ALA A 94 -6.14 -14.92 -10.68
N HIS A 95 -6.59 -14.91 -9.41
CA HIS A 95 -7.75 -15.69 -8.96
C HIS A 95 -9.08 -14.96 -9.07
N ASN A 96 -9.09 -13.63 -8.88
CA ASN A 96 -10.33 -12.87 -8.72
C ASN A 96 -10.59 -11.86 -9.85
N GLY A 97 -9.79 -11.88 -10.92
CA GLY A 97 -9.90 -10.88 -11.99
C GLY A 97 -9.69 -9.46 -11.44
N VAL A 98 -10.34 -8.46 -12.05
CA VAL A 98 -10.29 -7.06 -11.62
C VAL A 98 -11.46 -6.77 -10.68
N ARG A 99 -11.19 -6.22 -9.50
CA ARG A 99 -12.22 -5.78 -8.55
C ARG A 99 -11.90 -4.42 -7.96
N GLU A 100 -12.91 -3.68 -7.55
CA GLU A 100 -12.73 -2.46 -6.76
C GLU A 100 -12.31 -2.82 -5.34
N LEU A 101 -11.24 -2.18 -4.85
CA LEU A 101 -10.84 -2.24 -3.45
C LEU A 101 -11.72 -1.24 -2.71
N ALA A 102 -12.76 -1.74 -2.03
CA ALA A 102 -13.65 -0.93 -1.20
C ALA A 102 -12.87 -0.27 -0.05
#